data_AF-A0A182HU71-F1
#
_entry.id   AF-A0A182HU71-F1
#
_cell.length_a   1.000
_cell.length_b   1.000
_cell.length_c   1.000
_cell.angle_alpha   90.00
_cell.angle_beta   90.00
_cell.angle_gamma   90.00
#
_symmetry.space_group_name_H-M   'P 1'
#
loop_
_entity.id
_entity.type
_entity.pdbx_description
1 polymer ?
#
loop_
_entity_poly.entity_id
_entity_poly.type
_entity_poly.pdbx_seq_one_letter_code
_entity_poly.pdbx_strand_id
1 'polypeptide(L)'
;MGKKATTELQTRLQAINDEMEFYMELFNIPEAKKDEDEDDSEYLLDSVEKPKKPLMKKTDDTEEDRTHQNIVKQNKIVSKHLGRKSSTDPHKVERKKLKKEKQMKKKLKNISMMAIKQEKERSKLIEHKPLVVKQEKKAGPIFNAEGKIVFSKVQLDESDVKKKGIETDTRKLLKKVLDNKKQLAELKESGDIEKYAEIKKKQAWEKAMAKTSGQKVRDDPELLTKKLVQRKKQIKKSKEQWKERAQKIEHQQKQRQKERTANIKERAQKKKNTKLKKMAKKGRVIPGF
;
A
#
# COMPACT_ATOMS: atom_id res chain seq x y z
N MET A 1 -7.50 3.54 38.20
CA MET A 1 -6.59 3.48 37.03
C MET A 1 -6.81 4.61 36.02
N GLY A 2 -8.05 5.01 35.69
CA GLY A 2 -8.30 6.05 34.66
C GLY A 2 -7.76 7.45 34.95
N LYS A 3 -7.82 7.94 36.20
CA LYS A 3 -7.39 9.31 36.56
C LYS A 3 -5.89 9.58 36.37
N LYS A 4 -5.04 8.54 36.48
CA LYS A 4 -3.59 8.65 36.26
C LYS A 4 -3.25 8.72 34.76
N ALA A 5 -3.96 7.95 33.94
CA ALA A 5 -3.81 8.01 32.49
C ALA A 5 -4.28 9.35 31.90
N THR A 6 -5.32 9.98 32.47
CA THR A 6 -5.77 11.31 32.05
C THR A 6 -4.76 12.40 32.42
N THR A 7 -4.14 12.32 33.60
CA THR A 7 -3.11 13.29 34.00
C THR A 7 -1.84 13.13 33.17
N GLU A 8 -1.44 11.90 32.85
CA GLU A 8 -0.29 11.64 31.96
C GLU A 8 -0.54 12.11 30.52
N LEU A 9 -1.78 12.01 30.04
CA LEU A 9 -2.14 12.53 28.72
C LEU A 9 -2.12 14.06 28.72
N GLN A 10 -2.63 14.68 29.78
CA GLN A 10 -2.65 16.13 29.92
C GLN A 10 -1.25 16.72 30.02
N THR A 11 -0.33 16.09 30.75
CA THR A 11 1.07 16.54 30.83
C THR A 11 1.80 16.38 29.49
N ARG A 12 1.52 15.32 28.73
CA ARG A 12 2.07 15.16 27.37
C ARG A 12 1.54 16.19 26.39
N LEU A 13 0.25 16.51 26.45
CA LEU A 13 -0.34 17.55 25.61
C LEU A 13 0.22 18.93 25.95
N GLN A 14 0.43 19.21 27.24
CA GLN A 14 1.09 20.44 27.67
C GLN A 14 2.51 20.54 27.12
N ALA A 15 3.32 19.48 27.25
CA ALA A 15 4.68 19.46 26.73
C ALA A 15 4.76 19.66 25.20
N ILE A 16 3.79 19.13 24.45
CA ILE A 16 3.70 19.34 22.99
C ILE A 16 3.34 20.79 22.66
N ASN A 17 2.42 21.41 23.42
CA ASN A 17 2.08 22.81 23.23
C ASN A 17 3.27 23.72 23.52
N ASP A 18 3.98 23.48 24.63
CA ASP A 18 5.16 24.25 25.00
C ASP A 18 6.28 24.12 23.93
N GLU A 19 6.45 22.93 23.34
CA GLU A 19 7.39 22.69 22.23
C GLU A 19 6.97 23.43 20.96
N MET A 20 5.67 23.49 20.65
CA MET A 20 5.15 24.27 19.52
C MET A 20 5.33 25.77 19.74
N GLU A 21 5.05 26.29 20.94
CA GLU A 21 5.27 27.70 21.28
C GLU A 21 6.75 28.06 21.16
N PHE A 22 7.64 27.21 21.66
CA PHE A 22 9.08 27.38 21.49
C PHE A 22 9.49 27.46 20.02
N TYR A 23 8.95 26.60 19.14
CA TYR A 23 9.23 26.68 17.71
C TYR A 23 8.63 27.93 17.05
N MET A 24 7.43 28.36 17.44
CA MET A 24 6.81 29.57 16.92
C MET A 24 7.65 30.82 17.24
N GLU A 25 8.19 30.87 18.47
CA GLU A 25 9.08 31.94 18.93
C GLU A 25 10.46 31.86 18.26
N LEU A 26 11.04 30.66 18.11
CA LEU A 26 12.36 30.49 17.47
C LEU A 26 12.38 30.94 16.01
N PHE A 27 11.26 30.75 15.30
CA PHE A 27 11.14 31.10 13.88
C PHE A 27 10.59 32.50 13.64
N ASN A 28 10.28 33.29 14.69
CA ASN A 28 9.69 34.64 14.58
C ASN A 28 8.60 34.69 13.50
N ILE A 29 7.72 33.68 13.48
CA ILE A 29 6.62 33.64 12.50
C ILE A 29 5.73 34.84 12.84
N PRO A 30 5.58 35.84 11.95
CA PRO A 30 4.73 36.98 12.25
C PRO A 30 3.33 36.45 12.54
N GLU A 31 2.77 36.81 13.70
CA GLU A 31 1.34 36.61 13.94
C GLU A 31 0.63 37.17 12.72
N ALA A 32 -0.10 36.31 12.01
CA ALA A 32 -0.87 36.75 10.85
C ALA A 32 -1.69 37.95 11.30
N LYS A 33 -1.62 39.05 10.54
CA LYS A 33 -2.37 40.27 10.83
C LYS A 33 -3.79 39.86 11.20
N LYS A 34 -4.20 40.17 12.44
CA LYS A 34 -5.62 40.22 12.77
C LYS A 34 -6.17 41.31 11.89
N ASP A 35 -6.80 40.92 10.80
CA ASP A 35 -7.67 41.82 10.06
C ASP A 35 -8.83 42.12 11.01
N GLU A 36 -8.76 43.26 11.72
CA GLU A 36 -9.74 43.69 12.72
C GLU A 36 -11.16 43.89 12.15
N ASP A 37 -11.30 43.73 10.83
CA ASP A 37 -12.55 43.88 10.07
C ASP A 37 -13.22 42.54 9.71
N GLU A 38 -12.61 41.38 10.00
CA GLU A 38 -13.25 40.08 9.72
C GLU A 38 -14.07 39.63 10.94
N ASP A 39 -15.35 40.00 10.92
CA ASP A 39 -16.36 39.56 11.89
C ASP A 39 -16.56 38.04 11.79
N ASP A 40 -15.74 37.30 12.53
CA ASP A 40 -15.78 35.84 12.65
C ASP A 40 -17.15 35.29 13.15
N SER A 41 -18.07 36.17 13.58
CA SER A 41 -19.43 35.80 13.96
C SER A 41 -20.27 35.29 12.77
N GLU A 42 -19.91 35.60 11.51
CA GLU A 42 -20.57 35.03 10.32
C GLU A 42 -20.19 33.54 10.10
N TYR A 43 -19.03 33.10 10.62
CA TYR A 43 -18.55 31.72 10.49
C TYR A 43 -18.90 30.83 11.68
N LEU A 44 -19.33 31.39 12.81
CA LEU A 44 -19.98 30.60 13.85
C LEU A 44 -21.35 30.13 13.33
N LEU A 45 -21.49 28.82 13.12
CA LEU A 45 -22.81 28.24 12.93
C LEU A 45 -23.68 28.61 14.13
N ASP A 46 -24.65 29.48 13.87
CA ASP A 46 -25.79 29.77 14.73
C ASP A 46 -26.27 28.43 15.31
N SER A 47 -25.99 28.20 16.59
CA SER A 47 -26.37 27.00 17.31
C SER A 47 -27.86 27.07 17.59
N VAL A 48 -28.66 27.06 16.53
CA VAL A 48 -30.06 26.69 16.58
C VAL A 48 -30.04 25.24 17.03
N GLU A 49 -30.23 25.03 18.33
CA GLU A 49 -30.66 23.77 18.90
C GLU A 49 -31.91 23.33 18.12
N LYS A 50 -31.70 22.59 17.03
CA LYS A 50 -32.79 21.96 16.32
C LYS A 50 -33.49 21.08 17.34
N PRO A 51 -34.79 21.25 17.59
CA PRO A 51 -35.50 20.39 18.51
C PRO A 51 -35.26 18.95 18.06
N LYS A 52 -34.64 18.14 18.94
CA LYS A 52 -34.46 16.72 18.71
C LYS A 52 -35.85 16.16 18.43
N LYS A 53 -36.12 15.79 17.18
CA LYS A 53 -37.39 15.16 16.80
C LYS A 53 -37.59 13.98 17.76
N PRO A 54 -38.76 13.83 18.39
CA PRO A 54 -39.01 12.67 19.23
C PRO A 54 -38.81 11.42 18.37
N LEU A 55 -37.83 10.59 18.72
CA LEU A 55 -37.71 9.27 18.14
C LEU A 55 -38.99 8.53 18.51
N MET A 56 -39.78 8.13 17.52
CA MET A 56 -40.91 7.24 17.71
C MET A 56 -40.40 6.02 18.50
N LYS A 57 -40.99 5.76 19.67
CA LYS A 57 -40.77 4.49 20.37
C LYS A 57 -41.21 3.38 19.42
N LYS A 58 -40.31 2.46 19.10
CA LYS A 58 -40.65 1.27 18.32
C LYS A 58 -41.71 0.51 19.11
N THR A 59 -42.87 0.30 18.50
CA THR A 59 -43.84 -0.69 18.97
C THR A 59 -43.16 -2.05 18.92
N ASP A 60 -43.48 -2.93 19.88
CA ASP A 60 -42.94 -4.29 19.85
C ASP A 60 -43.42 -4.98 18.56
N ASP A 61 -42.47 -5.45 17.75
CA ASP A 61 -42.75 -6.11 16.47
C ASP A 61 -43.61 -7.36 16.73
N THR A 62 -44.84 -7.37 16.20
CA THR A 62 -45.74 -8.53 16.21
C THR A 62 -45.06 -9.72 15.54
N GLU A 63 -45.40 -10.95 15.90
CA GLU A 63 -44.76 -12.16 15.34
C GLU A 63 -44.81 -12.18 13.81
N GLU A 64 -45.89 -11.70 13.21
CA GLU A 64 -46.05 -11.56 11.76
C GLU A 64 -45.01 -10.62 11.14
N ASP A 65 -44.70 -9.48 11.76
CA ASP A 65 -43.68 -8.54 11.28
C ASP A 65 -42.28 -9.16 11.31
N ARG A 66 -41.99 -9.99 12.32
CA ARG A 66 -40.73 -10.73 12.42
C ARG A 66 -40.60 -11.76 11.32
N THR A 67 -41.68 -12.49 11.01
CA THR A 67 -41.68 -13.45 9.89
C THR A 67 -41.50 -12.74 8.55
N HIS A 68 -42.20 -11.62 8.33
CA HIS A 68 -42.05 -10.82 7.12
C HIS A 68 -40.63 -10.29 6.97
N GLN A 69 -40.04 -9.77 8.05
CA GLN A 69 -38.65 -9.30 8.04
C GLN A 69 -37.66 -10.43 7.73
N ASN A 70 -37.90 -11.64 8.25
CA ASN A 70 -37.08 -12.81 7.96
C ASN A 70 -37.21 -13.25 6.50
N ILE A 71 -38.41 -13.25 5.92
CA ILE A 71 -38.64 -13.54 4.51
C ILE A 71 -37.93 -12.51 3.62
N VAL A 72 -38.04 -11.21 3.92
CA VAL A 72 -37.35 -10.14 3.19
C VAL A 72 -35.82 -10.29 3.29
N LYS A 73 -35.30 -10.66 4.47
CA LYS A 73 -33.86 -10.94 4.64
C LYS A 73 -33.43 -12.13 3.80
N GLN A 74 -34.18 -13.23 3.80
CA GLN A 74 -33.86 -14.42 2.99
C GLN A 74 -33.91 -14.11 1.50
N ASN A 75 -34.96 -13.43 1.02
CA ASN A 75 -35.05 -13.02 -0.38
C ASN A 75 -33.89 -12.09 -0.79
N LYS A 76 -33.50 -11.14 0.08
CA LYS A 76 -32.37 -10.24 -0.17
C LYS A 76 -31.02 -10.98 -0.19
N ILE A 77 -30.87 -12.02 0.63
CA ILE A 77 -29.72 -12.92 0.58
C ILE A 77 -29.75 -13.65 -0.77
N VAL A 78 -30.81 -14.38 -1.11
CA VAL A 78 -30.92 -15.15 -2.37
C VAL A 78 -30.63 -14.28 -3.60
N SER A 79 -31.21 -13.08 -3.70
CA SER A 79 -30.96 -12.15 -4.82
C SER A 79 -29.50 -11.71 -4.92
N LYS A 80 -28.83 -11.46 -3.79
CA LYS A 80 -27.38 -11.15 -3.79
C LYS A 80 -26.52 -12.35 -4.18
N HIS A 81 -26.97 -13.57 -3.93
CA HIS A 81 -26.25 -14.79 -4.29
C HIS A 81 -26.45 -15.12 -5.77
N LEU A 82 -27.64 -14.86 -6.32
CA LEU A 82 -27.94 -14.96 -7.75
C LEU A 82 -27.12 -13.94 -8.57
N GLY A 83 -27.06 -12.69 -8.12
CA GLY A 83 -26.24 -11.64 -8.77
C GLY A 83 -24.73 -11.90 -8.72
N ARG A 84 -24.25 -12.71 -7.78
CA ARG A 84 -22.85 -13.18 -7.74
C ARG A 84 -22.59 -14.35 -8.70
N LYS A 85 -23.60 -15.14 -9.03
CA LYS A 85 -23.50 -16.27 -9.97
C LYS A 85 -23.62 -15.83 -11.43
N SER A 86 -24.37 -14.76 -11.73
CA SER A 86 -24.55 -14.25 -13.10
C SER A 86 -23.36 -13.45 -13.65
N SER A 87 -22.41 -13.05 -12.80
CA SER A 87 -21.24 -12.22 -13.20
C SER A 87 -19.91 -12.96 -13.03
N THR A 88 -19.83 -14.22 -13.45
CA THR A 88 -18.53 -14.89 -13.58
C THR A 88 -18.40 -15.47 -14.98
N ASP A 89 -17.67 -14.76 -15.83
CA ASP A 89 -17.14 -15.24 -17.11
C ASP A 89 -16.69 -16.72 -16.99
N PRO A 90 -17.22 -17.65 -17.80
CA PRO A 90 -16.91 -19.08 -17.73
C PRO A 90 -15.40 -19.35 -17.80
N HIS A 91 -14.66 -18.56 -18.58
CA HIS A 91 -13.20 -18.67 -18.68
C HIS A 91 -12.50 -18.32 -17.36
N LYS A 92 -13.08 -17.44 -16.54
CA LYS A 92 -12.55 -17.07 -15.22
C LYS A 92 -12.75 -18.18 -14.19
N VAL A 93 -13.83 -18.97 -14.30
CA VAL A 93 -14.08 -20.14 -13.43
C VAL A 93 -13.12 -21.27 -13.78
N GLU A 94 -12.96 -21.60 -15.06
CA GLU A 94 -12.00 -22.60 -15.52
C GLU A 94 -10.56 -22.25 -15.14
N ARG A 95 -10.16 -20.98 -15.33
CA ARG A 95 -8.82 -20.52 -14.93
C ARG A 95 -8.58 -20.65 -13.43
N LYS A 96 -9.60 -20.46 -12.59
CA LYS A 96 -9.52 -20.69 -11.13
C LYS A 96 -9.40 -22.17 -10.79
N LYS A 97 -10.16 -23.05 -11.46
CA LYS A 97 -10.07 -24.51 -11.29
C LYS A 97 -8.67 -25.03 -11.67
N LEU A 98 -8.17 -24.65 -12.85
CA LEU A 98 -6.84 -25.01 -13.34
C LEU A 98 -5.72 -24.50 -12.40
N LYS A 99 -5.88 -23.30 -11.81
CA LYS A 99 -4.92 -22.76 -10.85
C LYS A 99 -4.88 -23.58 -9.55
N LYS A 100 -6.04 -24.00 -9.03
CA LYS A 100 -6.13 -24.86 -7.85
C LYS A 100 -5.51 -26.22 -8.12
N GLU A 101 -5.79 -26.83 -9.26
CA GLU A 101 -5.22 -28.11 -9.66
C GLU A 101 -3.69 -28.03 -9.80
N LYS A 102 -3.15 -27.00 -10.45
CA LYS A 102 -1.71 -26.75 -10.53
C LYS A 102 -1.07 -26.56 -9.16
N GLN A 103 -1.76 -25.93 -8.21
CA GLN A 103 -1.27 -25.79 -6.83
C GLN A 103 -1.24 -27.13 -6.10
N MET A 104 -2.28 -27.95 -6.24
CA MET A 104 -2.32 -29.29 -5.63
C MET A 104 -1.23 -30.20 -6.21
N LYS A 105 -1.05 -30.19 -7.54
CA LYS A 105 0.04 -30.95 -8.20
C LYS A 105 1.43 -30.51 -7.74
N LYS A 106 1.63 -29.22 -7.47
CA LYS A 106 2.88 -28.70 -6.86
C LYS A 106 3.06 -29.18 -5.43
N LYS A 107 2.00 -29.17 -4.61
CA LYS A 107 2.07 -29.68 -3.22
C LYS A 107 2.41 -31.17 -3.20
N LEU A 108 1.79 -31.98 -4.05
CA LEU A 108 2.09 -33.41 -4.17
C LEU A 108 3.54 -33.67 -4.61
N LYS A 109 4.05 -32.92 -5.59
CA LYS A 109 5.46 -33.01 -5.99
C LYS A 109 6.42 -32.59 -4.87
N ASN A 110 6.07 -31.59 -4.08
CA ASN A 110 6.90 -31.19 -2.94
C ASN A 110 6.90 -32.26 -1.85
N ILE A 111 5.76 -32.87 -1.56
CA ILE A 111 5.65 -33.99 -0.61
C ILE A 111 6.48 -35.18 -1.10
N SER A 112 6.39 -35.56 -2.38
CA SER A 112 7.20 -36.66 -2.93
C SER A 112 8.71 -36.35 -2.88
N MET A 113 9.10 -35.11 -3.20
CA MET A 113 10.50 -34.67 -3.09
C MET A 113 11.01 -34.67 -1.64
N MET A 114 10.16 -34.29 -0.68
CA MET A 114 10.50 -34.35 0.75
C MET A 114 10.64 -35.79 1.23
N ALA A 115 9.75 -36.70 0.81
CA ALA A 115 9.83 -38.12 1.12
C ALA A 115 11.13 -38.75 0.56
N ILE A 116 11.45 -38.49 -0.72
CA ILE A 116 12.71 -38.96 -1.34
C ILE A 116 13.93 -38.39 -0.62
N LYS A 117 13.89 -37.12 -0.19
CA LYS A 117 14.99 -36.52 0.57
C LYS A 117 15.13 -37.18 1.94
N GLN A 118 14.03 -37.45 2.62
CA GLN A 118 14.02 -38.11 3.93
C GLN A 118 14.52 -39.56 3.84
N GLU A 119 14.18 -40.27 2.76
CA GLU A 119 14.69 -41.62 2.49
C GLU A 119 16.19 -41.62 2.18
N LYS A 120 16.70 -40.63 1.43
CA LYS A 120 18.14 -40.43 1.21
C LYS A 120 18.91 -40.09 2.49
N GLU A 121 18.31 -39.33 3.41
CA GLU A 121 18.94 -39.05 4.71
C GLU A 121 18.89 -40.29 5.62
N ARG A 122 17.83 -41.11 5.53
CA ARG A 122 17.75 -42.40 6.22
C ARG A 122 18.76 -43.42 5.68
N SER A 123 18.96 -43.50 4.36
CA SER A 123 19.96 -44.40 3.77
C SER A 123 21.38 -44.00 4.15
N LYS A 124 21.67 -42.70 4.26
CA LYS A 124 22.96 -42.20 4.78
C LYS A 124 23.20 -42.52 6.27
N LEU A 125 22.15 -42.69 7.06
CA LEU A 125 22.25 -43.09 8.47
C LEU A 125 22.47 -44.61 8.65
N ILE A 126 22.24 -45.41 7.61
CA ILE A 126 22.42 -46.87 7.66
C ILE A 126 23.88 -47.28 7.34
N GLU A 127 24.61 -46.48 6.56
CA GLU A 127 26.02 -46.72 6.25
C GLU A 127 26.95 -45.79 7.07
N HIS A 128 27.21 -46.16 8.34
CA HIS A 128 28.47 -45.97 9.12
C HIS A 128 28.25 -45.83 10.64
N LYS A 129 28.65 -46.88 11.40
CA LYS A 129 29.34 -46.94 12.73
C LYS A 129 28.76 -46.15 13.96
N PRO A 130 29.10 -46.58 15.20
CA PRO A 130 28.17 -46.58 16.34
C PRO A 130 27.95 -45.23 17.05
N LEU A 131 26.79 -45.17 17.71
CA LEU A 131 26.21 -44.06 18.46
C LEU A 131 27.17 -43.43 19.48
N VAL A 132 27.57 -42.17 19.23
CA VAL A 132 27.88 -41.22 20.29
C VAL A 132 26.61 -40.44 20.59
N VAL A 133 26.04 -40.68 21.77
CA VAL A 133 24.86 -39.99 22.29
C VAL A 133 25.15 -38.48 22.36
N LYS A 134 24.57 -37.74 21.43
CA LYS A 134 24.60 -36.28 21.43
C LYS A 134 23.67 -35.80 22.54
N GLN A 135 24.23 -35.37 23.67
CA GLN A 135 23.46 -34.75 24.75
C GLN A 135 22.76 -33.49 24.22
N GLU A 136 21.43 -33.55 24.12
CA GLU A 136 20.59 -32.41 23.79
C GLU A 136 20.64 -31.42 24.96
N LYS A 137 21.45 -30.37 24.83
CA LYS A 137 21.43 -29.23 25.75
C LYS A 137 20.05 -28.57 25.64
N LYS A 138 19.24 -28.68 26.69
CA LYS A 138 17.99 -27.90 26.81
C LYS A 138 18.35 -26.42 26.76
N ALA A 139 17.83 -25.70 25.78
CA ALA A 139 18.10 -24.28 25.59
C ALA A 139 17.52 -23.49 26.78
N GLY A 140 18.38 -22.78 27.51
CA GLY A 140 17.97 -21.86 28.58
C GLY A 140 17.16 -20.66 28.06
N PRO A 141 16.64 -19.80 28.95
CA PRO A 141 15.93 -18.59 28.56
C PRO A 141 16.79 -17.70 27.67
N ILE A 142 16.23 -17.23 26.55
CA ILE A 142 16.92 -16.37 25.59
C ILE A 142 16.79 -14.93 26.09
N PHE A 143 17.91 -14.28 26.38
CA PHE A 143 17.97 -12.89 26.83
C PHE A 143 18.38 -11.95 25.69
N ASN A 144 17.77 -10.76 25.61
CA ASN A 144 18.23 -9.66 24.74
C ASN A 144 19.53 -9.03 25.28
N ALA A 145 20.15 -8.12 24.51
CA ALA A 145 21.31 -7.31 24.94
C ALA A 145 21.06 -6.53 26.26
N GLU A 146 19.81 -6.23 26.60
CA GLU A 146 19.40 -5.60 27.87
C GLU A 146 19.16 -6.60 29.02
N GLY A 147 19.46 -7.89 28.84
CA GLY A 147 19.26 -8.92 29.88
C GLY A 147 17.79 -9.25 30.17
N LYS A 148 16.85 -8.90 29.29
CA LYS A 148 15.43 -9.24 29.40
C LYS A 148 15.12 -10.54 28.65
N ILE A 149 14.34 -11.44 29.24
CA ILE A 149 13.90 -12.70 28.60
C ILE A 149 12.97 -12.35 27.43
N VAL A 150 13.32 -12.78 26.22
CA VAL A 150 12.53 -12.51 25.02
C VAL A 150 12.02 -13.80 24.41
N PHE A 151 10.70 -13.84 24.21
CA PHE A 151 9.95 -14.98 23.71
C PHE A 151 10.04 -15.17 22.19
N SER A 152 10.78 -14.29 21.47
CA SER A 152 11.03 -14.48 20.05
C SER A 152 12.19 -15.46 19.85
N LYS A 153 11.98 -16.49 19.02
CA LYS A 153 12.97 -17.54 18.75
C LYS A 153 14.10 -17.08 17.80
N VAL A 154 14.24 -15.77 17.59
CA VAL A 154 15.16 -15.18 16.63
C VAL A 154 16.15 -14.31 17.40
N GLN A 155 17.35 -14.86 17.65
CA GLN A 155 18.50 -14.08 18.06
C GLN A 155 19.04 -13.37 16.81
N LEU A 156 19.00 -12.04 16.79
CA LEU A 156 19.82 -11.27 15.83
C LEU A 156 21.12 -10.95 16.55
N ASP A 157 22.16 -11.71 16.24
CA ASP A 157 23.50 -11.43 16.74
C ASP A 157 23.98 -10.09 16.15
N GLU A 158 24.52 -9.20 16.98
CA GLU A 158 25.02 -7.89 16.54
C GLU A 158 26.20 -8.00 15.54
N SER A 159 26.82 -9.18 15.46
CA SER A 159 27.87 -9.54 14.50
C SER A 159 27.36 -9.98 13.12
N ASP A 160 26.04 -10.10 12.91
CA ASP A 160 25.45 -10.28 11.58
C ASP A 160 25.47 -8.95 10.80
N VAL A 161 26.68 -8.50 10.44
CA VAL A 161 26.87 -7.41 9.49
C VAL A 161 26.18 -7.83 8.21
N LYS A 162 25.08 -7.15 7.87
CA LYS A 162 24.31 -7.38 6.64
C LYS A 162 25.29 -7.44 5.47
N LYS A 163 25.56 -8.65 4.96
CA LYS A 163 26.37 -8.82 3.75
C LYS A 163 25.76 -7.91 2.71
N LYS A 164 26.53 -6.93 2.21
CA LYS A 164 26.07 -5.98 1.19
C LYS A 164 25.52 -6.83 0.05
N GLY A 165 24.20 -6.77 -0.14
CA GLY A 165 23.54 -7.56 -1.17
C GLY A 165 24.16 -7.27 -2.53
N ILE A 166 24.05 -8.22 -3.45
CA ILE A 166 24.52 -8.06 -4.84
C ILE A 166 23.89 -6.77 -5.39
N GLU A 167 24.70 -5.90 -5.99
CA GLU A 167 24.22 -4.64 -6.52
C GLU A 167 23.17 -4.91 -7.62
N THR A 168 21.98 -4.33 -7.48
CA THR A 168 20.84 -4.57 -8.38
C THR A 168 20.50 -3.36 -9.26
N ASP A 169 21.10 -2.21 -8.99
CA ASP A 169 20.85 -0.94 -9.67
C ASP A 169 21.39 -0.95 -11.11
N THR A 170 20.48 -1.05 -12.09
CA THR A 170 20.83 -1.18 -13.52
C THR A 170 21.74 -0.06 -14.04
N ARG A 171 21.61 1.16 -13.52
CA ARG A 171 22.46 2.31 -13.89
C ARG A 171 23.90 2.12 -13.41
N LYS A 172 24.08 1.66 -12.18
CA LYS A 172 25.41 1.41 -11.62
C LYS A 172 26.07 0.21 -12.29
N LEU A 173 25.29 -0.85 -12.57
CA LEU A 173 25.77 -2.00 -13.31
C LEU A 173 26.26 -1.59 -14.71
N LEU A 174 25.48 -0.78 -15.43
CA LEU A 174 25.89 -0.26 -16.73
C LEU A 174 27.18 0.56 -16.63
N LYS A 175 27.30 1.42 -15.61
CA LYS A 175 28.52 2.21 -15.37
C LYS A 175 29.73 1.29 -15.17
N LYS A 176 29.63 0.28 -14.29
CA LYS A 176 30.72 -0.69 -14.05
C LYS A 176 31.13 -1.42 -15.34
N VAL A 177 30.17 -1.84 -16.15
CA VAL A 177 30.45 -2.51 -17.44
C VAL A 177 31.19 -1.58 -18.39
N LEU A 178 30.79 -0.30 -18.47
CA LEU A 178 31.45 0.68 -19.31
C LEU A 178 32.85 1.03 -18.80
N ASP A 179 33.02 1.21 -17.49
CA ASP A 179 34.31 1.52 -16.87
C ASP A 179 35.30 0.35 -17.08
N ASN A 180 34.86 -0.90 -16.89
CA ASN A 180 35.69 -2.08 -17.18
C ASN A 180 36.08 -2.16 -18.67
N LYS A 181 35.16 -1.81 -19.59
CA LYS A 181 35.46 -1.78 -21.03
C LYS A 181 36.47 -0.70 -21.37
N LYS A 182 36.39 0.47 -20.73
CA LYS A 182 37.34 1.57 -20.92
C LYS A 182 38.73 1.19 -20.42
N GLN A 183 38.85 0.66 -19.21
CA GLN A 183 40.12 0.19 -18.67
C GLN A 183 40.79 -0.86 -19.57
N LEU A 184 39.99 -1.80 -20.11
CA LEU A 184 40.50 -2.78 -21.08
C LEU A 184 40.91 -2.17 -22.42
N ALA A 185 40.26 -1.08 -22.86
CA ALA A 185 40.63 -0.38 -24.08
C ALA A 185 41.90 0.45 -23.88
N GLU A 186 42.01 1.17 -22.76
CA GLU A 186 43.20 1.95 -22.38
C GLU A 186 44.46 1.07 -22.31
N LEU A 187 44.36 -0.12 -21.68
CA LEU A 187 45.47 -1.08 -21.63
C LEU A 187 45.84 -1.67 -23.00
N LYS A 188 44.89 -1.73 -23.92
CA LYS A 188 45.14 -2.17 -25.30
C LYS A 188 45.82 -1.07 -26.11
N GLU A 189 45.43 0.18 -25.91
CA GLU A 189 46.01 1.35 -26.55
C GLU A 189 47.41 1.66 -26.03
N SER A 190 47.68 1.41 -24.75
CA SER A 190 49.01 1.61 -24.14
C SER A 190 50.06 0.57 -24.54
N GLY A 191 49.68 -0.46 -25.32
CA GLY A 191 50.60 -1.50 -25.81
C GLY A 191 50.91 -2.64 -24.83
N ASP A 192 50.31 -2.65 -23.64
CA ASP A 192 50.53 -3.66 -22.59
C ASP A 192 49.67 -4.93 -22.85
N ILE A 193 49.97 -5.64 -23.94
CA ILE A 193 49.19 -6.79 -24.42
C ILE A 193 49.16 -7.95 -23.41
N GLU A 194 50.27 -8.19 -22.70
CA GLU A 194 50.37 -9.25 -21.69
C GLU A 194 49.44 -8.98 -20.49
N LYS A 195 49.51 -7.77 -19.92
CA LYS A 195 48.64 -7.36 -18.81
C LYS A 195 47.17 -7.35 -19.22
N TYR A 196 46.86 -6.91 -20.44
CA TYR A 196 45.51 -6.99 -21.00
C TYR A 196 44.99 -8.44 -21.02
N ALA A 197 45.81 -9.39 -21.52
CA ALA A 197 45.43 -10.78 -21.59
C ALA A 197 45.24 -11.40 -20.20
N GLU A 198 46.10 -11.07 -19.24
CA GLU A 198 45.97 -11.52 -17.85
C GLU A 198 44.70 -11.00 -17.18
N ILE A 199 44.42 -9.69 -17.27
CA ILE A 199 43.25 -9.07 -16.66
C ILE A 199 41.97 -9.64 -17.28
N LYS A 200 41.94 -9.80 -18.60
CA LYS A 200 40.81 -10.41 -19.30
C LYS A 200 40.57 -11.86 -18.88
N LYS A 201 41.64 -12.65 -18.72
CA LYS A 201 41.57 -14.03 -18.20
C LYS A 201 41.05 -14.06 -16.76
N LYS A 202 41.58 -13.21 -15.87
CA LYS A 202 41.13 -13.09 -14.47
C LYS A 202 39.64 -12.75 -14.41
N GLN A 203 39.18 -11.74 -15.16
CA GLN A 203 37.76 -11.38 -15.22
C GLN A 203 36.88 -12.52 -15.76
N ALA A 204 37.34 -13.27 -16.76
CA ALA A 204 36.61 -14.42 -17.28
C ALA A 204 36.46 -15.55 -16.24
N TRP A 205 37.52 -15.82 -15.49
CA TRP A 205 37.51 -16.81 -14.40
C TRP A 205 36.62 -16.40 -13.24
N GLU A 206 36.71 -15.15 -12.78
CA GLU A 206 35.82 -14.61 -11.74
C GLU A 206 34.36 -14.70 -12.16
N LYS A 207 34.05 -14.36 -13.42
CA LYS A 207 32.70 -14.49 -13.98
C LYS A 207 32.21 -15.93 -14.02
N ALA A 208 33.08 -16.88 -14.39
CA ALA A 208 32.75 -18.30 -14.38
C ALA A 208 32.48 -18.79 -12.94
N MET A 209 33.36 -18.45 -12.00
CA MET A 209 33.19 -18.80 -10.58
C MET A 209 31.90 -18.21 -10.00
N ALA A 210 31.60 -16.93 -10.25
CA ALA A 210 30.37 -16.29 -9.80
C ALA A 210 29.11 -16.97 -10.39
N LYS A 211 29.15 -17.39 -11.65
CA LYS A 211 28.04 -18.18 -12.23
C LYS A 211 27.90 -19.54 -11.56
N THR A 212 29.00 -20.23 -11.28
CA THR A 212 28.99 -21.55 -10.62
C THR A 212 28.50 -21.48 -9.17
N SER A 213 28.79 -20.40 -8.45
CA SER A 213 28.26 -20.15 -7.10
C SER A 213 26.77 -19.80 -7.08
N GLY A 214 26.13 -19.69 -8.25
CA GLY A 214 24.72 -19.36 -8.41
C GLY A 214 24.43 -17.86 -8.47
N GLN A 215 25.46 -17.00 -8.50
CA GLN A 215 25.28 -15.56 -8.63
C GLN A 215 24.85 -15.19 -10.07
N LYS A 216 23.76 -14.42 -10.17
CA LYS A 216 23.24 -13.92 -11.46
C LYS A 216 24.05 -12.73 -11.94
N VAL A 217 25.14 -13.00 -12.66
CA VAL A 217 26.00 -12.00 -13.29
C VAL A 217 25.26 -11.28 -14.42
N ARG A 218 25.26 -9.94 -14.42
CA ARG A 218 24.48 -9.08 -15.32
C ARG A 218 25.37 -7.99 -15.93
N ASP A 219 26.13 -8.36 -16.95
CA ASP A 219 27.18 -7.47 -17.51
C ASP A 219 26.88 -7.01 -18.95
N ASP A 220 25.77 -7.44 -19.55
CA ASP A 220 25.49 -7.14 -20.95
C ASP A 220 25.01 -5.68 -21.11
N PRO A 221 25.78 -4.80 -21.77
CA PRO A 221 25.48 -3.37 -21.80
C PRO A 221 24.17 -3.08 -22.52
N GLU A 222 23.88 -3.79 -23.61
CA GLU A 222 22.64 -3.61 -24.39
C GLU A 222 21.39 -4.01 -23.61
N LEU A 223 21.46 -5.08 -22.82
CA LEU A 223 20.32 -5.51 -22.00
C LEU A 223 20.10 -4.53 -20.86
N LEU A 224 21.19 -4.01 -20.26
CA LEU A 224 21.13 -3.01 -19.21
C LEU A 224 20.55 -1.68 -19.71
N THR A 225 20.94 -1.21 -20.91
CA THR A 225 20.37 0.00 -21.53
C THR A 225 18.89 -0.22 -21.90
N LYS A 226 18.53 -1.35 -22.53
CA LYS A 226 17.14 -1.71 -22.82
C LYS A 226 16.27 -1.70 -21.56
N LYS A 227 16.77 -2.29 -20.46
CA LYS A 227 16.07 -2.29 -19.16
C LYS A 227 15.89 -0.89 -18.59
N LEU A 228 16.88 -0.01 -18.73
CA LEU A 228 16.78 1.39 -18.32
C LEU A 228 15.72 2.14 -19.12
N VAL A 229 15.69 1.94 -20.45
CA VAL A 229 14.66 2.52 -21.33
C VAL A 229 13.26 2.01 -20.97
N GLN A 230 13.10 0.71 -20.72
CA GLN A 230 11.82 0.15 -20.28
C GLN A 230 11.36 0.76 -18.95
N ARG A 231 12.26 0.92 -17.97
CA ARG A 231 11.94 1.60 -16.70
C ARG A 231 11.48 3.04 -16.94
N LYS A 232 12.16 3.79 -17.81
CA LYS A 232 11.73 5.15 -18.19
C LYS A 232 10.34 5.15 -18.81
N LYS A 233 10.04 4.23 -19.72
CA LYS A 233 8.70 4.08 -20.35
C LYS A 233 7.62 3.77 -19.31
N GLN A 234 7.89 2.88 -18.35
CA GLN A 234 6.96 2.55 -17.27
C GLN A 234 6.68 3.76 -16.36
N ILE A 235 7.70 4.53 -16.01
CA ILE A 235 7.55 5.75 -15.21
C ILE A 235 6.69 6.78 -15.95
N LYS A 236 6.91 6.98 -17.26
CA LYS A 236 6.10 7.88 -18.09
C LYS A 236 4.62 7.46 -18.10
N LYS A 237 4.35 6.17 -18.40
CA LYS A 237 2.98 5.61 -18.39
C LYS A 237 2.31 5.80 -17.03
N SER A 238 3.03 5.55 -15.94
CA SER A 238 2.51 5.78 -14.60
C SER A 238 2.15 7.26 -14.42
N LYS A 239 3.07 8.18 -14.73
CA LYS A 239 2.84 9.62 -14.61
C LYS A 239 1.60 10.08 -15.40
N GLU A 240 1.43 9.61 -16.63
CA GLU A 240 0.25 9.88 -17.45
C GLU A 240 -1.04 9.37 -16.80
N GLN A 241 -1.05 8.11 -16.34
CA GLN A 241 -2.22 7.54 -15.65
C GLN A 241 -2.58 8.31 -14.37
N TRP A 242 -1.59 8.77 -13.60
CA TRP A 242 -1.85 9.60 -12.43
C TRP A 242 -2.42 10.97 -12.80
N LYS A 243 -1.94 11.58 -13.89
CA LYS A 243 -2.50 12.83 -14.42
C LYS A 243 -3.95 12.65 -14.90
N GLU A 244 -4.24 11.59 -15.65
CA GLU A 244 -5.59 11.27 -16.11
C GLU A 244 -6.54 11.03 -14.93
N ARG A 245 -6.10 10.32 -13.89
CA ARG A 245 -6.90 10.13 -12.67
C ARG A 245 -7.20 11.46 -11.98
N ALA A 246 -6.20 12.34 -11.83
CA ALA A 246 -6.39 13.66 -11.23
C ALA A 246 -7.41 14.49 -12.03
N GLN A 247 -7.26 14.55 -13.36
CA GLN A 247 -8.20 15.25 -14.25
C GLN A 247 -9.62 14.67 -14.16
N LYS A 248 -9.75 13.34 -14.10
CA LYS A 248 -11.05 12.69 -13.94
C LYS A 248 -11.72 13.06 -12.62
N ILE A 249 -10.95 13.08 -11.53
CA ILE A 249 -11.47 13.48 -10.20
C ILE A 249 -11.92 14.93 -10.22
N GLU A 250 -11.09 15.83 -10.76
CA GLU A 250 -11.42 17.25 -10.88
C GLU A 250 -12.67 17.47 -11.74
N HIS A 251 -12.76 16.79 -12.89
CA HIS A 251 -13.94 16.84 -13.74
C HIS A 251 -15.19 16.35 -12.98
N GLN A 252 -15.11 15.25 -12.25
CA GLN A 252 -16.24 14.74 -11.47
C GLN A 252 -16.67 15.70 -10.36
N GLN A 253 -15.72 16.35 -9.69
CA GLN A 253 -16.02 17.38 -8.70
C GLN A 253 -16.71 18.59 -9.34
N LYS A 254 -16.18 19.10 -10.46
CA LYS A 254 -16.78 20.21 -11.21
C LYS A 254 -18.19 19.87 -11.71
N GLN A 255 -18.42 18.67 -12.22
CA GLN A 255 -19.75 18.23 -12.65
C GLN A 255 -20.75 18.23 -11.49
N ARG A 256 -20.39 17.62 -10.35
CA ARG A 256 -21.26 17.62 -9.16
C ARG A 256 -21.55 19.03 -8.64
N GLN A 257 -20.57 19.92 -8.67
CA GLN A 257 -20.77 21.33 -8.31
C GLN A 257 -21.68 22.05 -9.31
N LYS A 258 -21.52 21.82 -10.62
CA LYS A 258 -22.41 22.36 -11.67
C LYS A 258 -23.85 21.87 -11.48
N GLU A 259 -24.05 20.58 -11.26
CA GLU A 259 -25.39 20.00 -10.97
C GLU A 259 -26.00 20.64 -9.72
N ARG A 260 -25.22 20.78 -8.63
CA ARG A 260 -25.70 21.43 -7.40
C ARG A 260 -26.10 22.88 -7.64
N THR A 261 -25.27 23.66 -8.33
CA THR A 261 -25.58 25.07 -8.62
C THR A 261 -26.79 25.21 -9.53
N ALA A 262 -26.95 24.34 -10.53
CA ALA A 262 -28.13 24.30 -11.38
C ALA A 262 -29.40 23.99 -10.58
N ASN A 263 -29.38 22.97 -9.72
CA ASN A 263 -30.52 22.61 -8.86
C ASN A 263 -30.89 23.73 -7.87
N ILE A 264 -29.91 24.45 -7.33
CA ILE A 264 -30.14 25.61 -6.46
C ILE A 264 -30.81 26.75 -7.24
N LYS A 265 -30.31 27.05 -8.45
CA LYS A 265 -30.89 28.07 -9.34
C LYS A 265 -32.33 27.71 -9.72
N GLU A 266 -32.59 26.47 -10.11
CA GLU A 266 -33.94 25.98 -10.43
C GLU A 266 -34.88 26.11 -9.22
N ARG A 267 -34.43 25.73 -8.02
CA ARG A 267 -35.21 25.89 -6.79
C ARG A 267 -35.52 27.37 -6.50
N ALA A 268 -34.56 28.26 -6.71
CA ALA A 268 -34.76 29.70 -6.54
C ALA A 268 -35.76 30.26 -7.56
N GLN A 269 -35.64 29.90 -8.84
CA GLN A 269 -36.59 30.28 -9.89
C GLN A 269 -37.98 29.73 -9.62
N LYS A 270 -38.12 28.47 -9.19
CA LYS A 270 -39.41 27.87 -8.81
C LYS A 270 -40.06 28.61 -7.65
N LYS A 271 -39.28 29.05 -6.65
CA LYS A 271 -39.79 29.90 -5.56
C LYS A 271 -40.27 31.26 -6.08
N LYS A 272 -39.53 31.91 -6.98
CA LYS A 272 -39.96 33.18 -7.62
C LYS A 272 -41.24 32.99 -8.43
N ASN A 273 -41.30 31.98 -9.29
CA ASN A 273 -42.45 31.67 -10.13
C ASN A 273 -43.70 31.31 -9.31
N THR A 274 -43.54 30.58 -8.20
CA THR A 274 -44.68 30.28 -7.29
C THR A 274 -45.18 31.52 -6.57
N LYS A 275 -44.29 32.45 -6.16
CA LYS A 275 -44.69 33.77 -5.63
C LYS A 275 -45.45 34.59 -6.67
N LEU A 276 -44.92 34.71 -7.89
CA LEU A 276 -45.57 35.42 -9.00
C LEU A 276 -46.96 34.84 -9.30
N LYS A 277 -47.08 33.51 -9.42
CA LYS A 277 -48.38 32.83 -9.61
C LYS A 277 -49.36 33.13 -8.48
N LYS A 278 -48.90 33.16 -7.21
CA LYS A 278 -49.75 33.51 -6.07
C LYS A 278 -50.23 34.96 -6.11
N MET A 279 -49.37 35.91 -6.51
CA MET A 279 -49.74 37.32 -6.64
C MET A 279 -50.70 37.56 -7.81
N ALA A 280 -50.48 36.88 -8.95
CA ALA A 280 -51.38 36.92 -10.11
C ALA A 280 -52.79 36.39 -9.77
N LYS A 281 -52.89 35.21 -9.11
CA LYS A 281 -54.18 34.68 -8.63
C LYS A 281 -54.91 35.63 -7.68
N LYS A 282 -54.15 36.45 -6.96
CA LYS A 282 -54.64 37.42 -6.00
C LYS A 282 -55.01 38.76 -6.67
N GLY A 283 -54.83 38.93 -7.98
CA GLY A 283 -55.10 40.17 -8.72
C GLY A 283 -54.06 41.28 -8.53
N ARG A 284 -52.91 41.00 -7.89
CA ARG A 284 -51.84 41.99 -7.67
C ARG A 284 -50.79 42.05 -8.79
N VAL A 285 -50.94 41.25 -9.84
CA VAL A 285 -50.04 41.24 -11.02
C VAL A 285 -50.91 41.36 -12.25
N ILE A 286 -50.74 42.46 -13.00
CA ILE A 286 -51.44 42.75 -14.25
C ILE A 286 -50.57 42.20 -15.38
N PRO A 287 -51.01 41.21 -16.16
CA PRO A 287 -50.26 40.73 -17.31
C PRO A 287 -50.23 41.84 -18.38
N GLY A 288 -49.06 42.42 -18.66
CA GLY A 288 -48.87 43.39 -19.75
C GLY A 288 -48.26 44.75 -19.36
N PHE A 289 -47.87 44.97 -18.11
CA PHE A 289 -47.01 46.07 -17.66
C PHE A 289 -45.83 45.53 -16.84
#